data_AF-A0A357VTL2-F1
#
_entry.id   AF-A0A357VTL2-F1
#
_cell.length_a   1.000
_cell.length_b   1.000
_cell.length_c   1.000
_cell.angle_alpha   90.00
_cell.angle_beta   90.00
_cell.angle_gamma   90.00
#
_symmetry.space_group_name_H-M   'P 1'
#
loop_
_entity.id
_entity.type
_entity.pdbx_description
1 polymer ?
#
loop_
_entity_poly.entity_id
_entity_poly.type
_entity_poly.pdbx_seq_one_letter_code
_entity_poly.pdbx_strand_id
1 'polypeptide(L)'
;MLNIQKYTFFNPSPNFREMMILKLISQENDISQETMAKKVGVVPSMINKYLKDFEENGNIIKSGENKRNMSYELTEAGKKRLQFLTLSFVDEVSELYTETKDSFKKVFQTLKKDNLQDILLYGAGVVGGIVLKVLKDENINIIGFLDDSSLKQED
;
A
#
# COMPACT_ATOMS: atom_id res chain seq x y z
N MET A 1 0.73 8.85 4.04
CA MET A 1 0.85 7.40 4.30
C MET A 1 -0.15 6.68 3.40
N LEU A 2 0.18 5.48 2.89
CA LEU A 2 -0.77 4.65 2.16
C LEU A 2 -1.98 4.37 3.08
N ASN A 3 -3.15 4.86 2.70
CA ASN A 3 -4.36 4.64 3.48
C ASN A 3 -4.94 3.27 3.14
N ILE A 4 -4.37 2.22 3.74
CA ILE A 4 -4.81 0.84 3.44
C ILE A 4 -6.25 0.58 3.89
N GLN A 5 -6.79 1.38 4.81
CA GLN A 5 -8.19 1.27 5.23
C GLN A 5 -9.18 1.53 4.08
N LYS A 6 -8.73 2.16 2.98
CA LYS A 6 -9.53 2.31 1.75
C LYS A 6 -9.72 0.98 0.99
N TYR A 7 -8.82 0.01 1.17
CA TYR A 7 -8.85 -1.25 0.43
C TYR A 7 -9.58 -2.32 1.25
N THR A 8 -10.76 -2.71 0.78
CA THR A 8 -11.61 -3.72 1.44
C THR A 8 -11.04 -5.14 1.33
N PHE A 9 -10.26 -5.43 0.28
CA PHE A 9 -9.61 -6.73 0.09
C PHE A 9 -8.27 -6.85 0.84
N PHE A 10 -7.60 -5.74 1.14
CA PHE A 10 -6.30 -5.75 1.82
C PHE A 10 -6.48 -5.40 3.29
N ASN A 11 -6.71 -6.42 4.11
CA ASN A 11 -6.68 -6.24 5.57
C ASN A 11 -5.21 -6.07 6.04
N PRO A 12 -4.86 -5.02 6.82
CA PRO A 12 -3.51 -4.83 7.31
C PRO A 12 -2.96 -6.06 8.05
N SER A 13 -1.90 -6.66 7.51
CA SER A 13 -1.19 -7.78 8.14
C SER A 13 -0.45 -7.35 9.42
N PRO A 14 -0.06 -8.30 10.29
CA PRO A 14 0.78 -7.99 11.44
C PRO A 14 2.07 -7.24 11.07
N ASN A 15 2.74 -7.64 9.97
CA ASN A 15 3.95 -6.98 9.46
C ASN A 15 3.66 -5.54 9.02
N PHE A 16 2.54 -5.30 8.35
CA PHE A 16 2.16 -3.94 7.94
C PHE A 16 1.88 -3.05 9.17
N ARG A 17 1.16 -3.57 10.18
CA ARG A 17 0.89 -2.83 11.41
C ARG A 17 2.18 -2.52 12.17
N GLU A 18 3.09 -3.49 12.28
CA GLU A 18 4.42 -3.30 12.85
C GLU A 18 5.17 -2.17 12.14
N MET A 19 5.27 -2.25 10.80
CA MET A 19 5.93 -1.23 9.97
C MET A 19 5.33 0.16 10.21
N MET A 20 4.00 0.26 10.26
CA MET A 20 3.32 1.53 10.44
C MET A 20 3.58 2.13 11.83
N ILE A 21 3.59 1.32 12.89
CA ILE A 21 3.87 1.82 14.25
C ILE A 21 5.33 2.29 14.35
N LEU A 22 6.30 1.50 13.87
CA LEU A 22 7.71 1.92 13.84
C LEU A 22 7.91 3.21 13.03
N LYS A 23 7.20 3.36 11.92
CA LYS A 23 7.22 4.58 11.09
C LYS A 23 6.61 5.80 11.80
N LEU A 24 5.58 5.60 12.62
CA LEU A 24 5.03 6.70 13.42
C LEU A 24 6.01 7.14 14.50
N ILE A 25 6.63 6.19 15.18
CA ILE A 25 7.68 6.47 16.18
C ILE A 25 8.86 7.20 15.53
N SER A 26 9.28 6.81 14.31
CA SER A 26 10.37 7.50 13.61
C SER A 26 10.06 8.95 13.20
N GLN A 27 8.79 9.36 13.24
CA GLN A 27 8.33 10.70 12.84
C GLN A 27 8.06 11.60 14.05
N GLU A 28 7.60 11.02 15.16
CA GLU A 28 7.12 11.74 16.33
C GLU A 28 7.36 10.88 17.58
N ASN A 29 8.38 11.21 18.37
CA ASN A 29 8.80 10.39 19.51
C ASN A 29 7.81 10.42 20.68
N ASP A 30 7.01 11.48 20.83
CA ASP A 30 6.02 11.70 21.90
C ASP A 30 4.59 11.35 21.49
N ILE A 31 4.42 10.63 20.38
CA ILE A 31 3.10 10.22 19.89
C ILE A 31 2.37 9.30 20.88
N SER A 32 1.13 9.65 21.22
CA SER A 32 0.32 8.85 22.15
C SER A 32 -0.12 7.51 21.54
N GLN A 33 -0.32 6.49 22.40
CA GLN A 33 -0.85 5.18 21.96
C GLN A 33 -2.24 5.28 21.31
N GLU A 34 -3.07 6.22 21.76
CA GLU A 34 -4.39 6.46 21.18
C GLU A 34 -4.26 7.03 19.76
N THR A 35 -3.34 7.97 19.55
CA THR A 35 -3.04 8.53 18.23
C THR A 35 -2.48 7.46 17.30
N MET A 36 -1.55 6.63 17.77
CA MET A 36 -1.03 5.49 17.00
C MET A 36 -2.17 4.54 16.59
N ALA A 37 -3.04 4.18 17.53
CA ALA A 37 -4.18 3.28 17.31
C ALA A 37 -5.12 3.79 16.20
N LYS A 38 -5.49 5.08 16.25
CA LYS A 38 -6.30 5.73 15.22
C LYS A 38 -5.62 5.72 13.85
N LYS A 39 -4.32 6.09 13.78
CA LYS A 39 -3.56 6.14 12.52
C LYS A 39 -3.37 4.74 11.89
N VAL A 40 -3.21 3.70 12.71
CA VAL A 40 -2.98 2.31 12.25
C VAL A 40 -4.31 1.58 11.99
N GLY A 41 -5.41 2.00 12.62
CA GLY A 41 -6.71 1.32 12.52
C GLY A 41 -6.82 0.10 13.44
N VAL A 42 -6.28 0.20 14.66
CA VAL A 42 -6.35 -0.85 15.69
C VAL A 42 -6.82 -0.27 17.02
N VAL A 43 -7.11 -1.13 17.99
CA VAL A 43 -7.44 -0.69 19.36
C VAL A 43 -6.16 -0.38 20.17
N PRO A 44 -6.20 0.53 21.16
CA PRO A 44 -5.02 0.92 21.93
C PRO A 44 -4.30 -0.24 22.64
N SER A 45 -5.02 -1.29 23.05
CA SER A 45 -4.41 -2.48 23.66
C SER A 45 -3.45 -3.21 22.71
N MET A 46 -3.72 -3.19 21.40
CA MET A 46 -2.80 -3.75 20.41
C MET A 46 -1.53 -2.91 20.28
N ILE A 47 -1.64 -1.58 20.32
CA ILE A 47 -0.47 -0.69 20.32
C ILE A 47 0.42 -0.99 21.53
N ASN A 48 -0.18 -1.11 22.72
CA ASN A 48 0.58 -1.47 23.92
C ASN A 48 1.33 -2.80 23.77
N LYS A 49 0.71 -3.81 23.13
CA LYS A 49 1.37 -5.08 22.82
C LYS A 49 2.57 -4.88 21.89
N TYR A 50 2.38 -4.19 20.75
CA TYR A 50 3.47 -3.92 19.82
C TYR A 50 4.63 -3.16 20.46
N LEU A 51 4.34 -2.15 21.28
CA LEU A 51 5.38 -1.39 21.97
C LEU A 51 6.18 -2.26 22.96
N LYS A 52 5.53 -3.18 23.67
CA LYS A 52 6.21 -4.16 24.53
C LYS A 52 7.09 -5.08 23.71
N ASP A 53 6.55 -5.61 22.62
CA ASP A 53 7.29 -6.49 21.71
C ASP A 53 8.50 -5.75 21.08
N PHE A 54 8.38 -4.45 20.79
CA PHE A 54 9.48 -3.65 20.26
C PHE A 54 10.57 -3.39 21.29
N GLU A 55 10.20 -3.08 22.53
CA GLU A 55 11.12 -2.89 23.65
C GLU A 55 11.89 -4.18 23.95
N GLU A 56 11.20 -5.33 24.03
CA GLU A 56 11.80 -6.65 24.26
C GLU A 56 12.78 -7.06 23.14
N ASN A 57 12.46 -6.73 21.89
CA ASN A 57 13.34 -6.99 20.73
C ASN A 57 14.40 -5.90 20.52
N GLY A 58 14.49 -4.90 21.41
CA GLY A 58 15.46 -3.81 21.32
C GLY A 58 15.27 -2.89 20.11
N ASN A 59 14.08 -2.87 19.51
CA ASN A 59 13.74 -1.99 18.38
C ASN A 59 13.50 -0.54 18.82
N ILE A 60 13.04 -0.34 20.06
CA ILE A 60 12.78 0.99 20.61
C ILE A 60 13.37 1.14 22.01
N ILE A 61 13.64 2.39 22.38
CA ILE A 61 13.85 2.82 23.76
C ILE A 61 12.62 3.58 24.19
N LYS A 62 12.09 3.25 25.37
CA LYS A 62 10.95 3.90 25.97
C LYS A 62 11.44 4.78 27.14
N SER A 63 11.02 6.04 27.16
CA SER A 63 11.38 7.00 28.21
C SER A 63 10.14 7.69 28.75
N GLY A 64 10.11 7.97 30.06
CA GLY A 64 8.99 8.66 30.71
C GLY A 64 8.39 7.88 31.88
N GLU A 65 7.78 8.62 32.81
CA GLU A 65 7.29 8.10 34.09
C GLU A 65 5.79 7.77 34.05
N ASN A 66 5.04 8.40 33.16
CA ASN A 66 3.59 8.24 33.04
C ASN A 66 3.11 8.44 31.59
N LYS A 67 1.82 8.23 31.35
CA LYS A 67 1.23 8.32 29.99
C LYS A 67 1.37 9.70 29.34
N ARG A 68 1.52 10.78 30.11
CA ARG A 68 1.59 12.16 29.60
C ARG A 68 2.99 12.58 29.16
N ASN A 69 4.04 11.95 29.70
CA ASN A 69 5.44 12.23 29.36
C ASN A 69 6.16 11.03 28.74
N MET A 70 5.41 10.07 28.21
CA MET A 70 5.95 8.88 27.57
C MET A 70 6.44 9.22 26.16
N SER A 71 7.67 8.83 25.85
CA SER A 71 8.26 8.90 24.52
C SER A 71 8.86 7.56 24.11
N TYR A 72 8.95 7.38 22.80
CA TYR A 72 9.46 6.21 22.12
C TYR A 72 10.49 6.68 21.10
N GLU A 73 11.67 6.06 21.10
CA GLU A 73 12.71 6.37 20.12
C GLU A 73 13.16 5.08 19.43
N LEU A 74 13.35 5.12 18.12
CA LEU A 74 13.89 3.96 17.39
C LEU A 74 15.38 3.78 17.70
N THR A 75 15.77 2.56 18.05
CA THR A 75 17.18 2.16 18.06
C THR A 75 17.69 1.95 16.62
N GLU A 76 18.99 1.74 16.45
CA GLU A 76 19.55 1.29 15.17
C GLU A 76 18.95 -0.06 14.71
N ALA A 77 18.60 -0.95 15.64
CA ALA A 77 17.90 -2.19 15.32
C ALA A 77 16.48 -1.92 14.81
N GLY A 78 15.75 -1.00 15.46
CA GLY A 78 14.41 -0.59 15.03
C GLY A 78 14.39 0.08 13.66
N LYS A 79 15.39 0.93 13.37
CA LYS A 79 15.55 1.55 12.04
C LYS A 79 15.78 0.49 10.96
N LYS A 80 16.65 -0.49 11.21
CA LYS A 80 16.88 -1.63 10.29
C LYS A 80 15.61 -2.46 10.10
N ARG A 81 14.85 -2.73 11.18
CA ARG A 81 13.58 -3.46 11.09
C ARG A 81 12.54 -2.70 10.26
N LEU A 82 12.40 -1.39 10.48
CA LEU A 82 11.52 -0.54 9.68
C LEU A 82 11.93 -0.55 8.20
N GLN A 83 13.23 -0.44 7.91
CA GLN A 83 13.74 -0.50 6.54
C GLN A 83 13.42 -1.85 5.88
N PHE A 84 13.69 -2.96 6.58
CA PHE A 84 13.39 -4.30 6.09
C PHE A 84 11.90 -4.44 5.74
N LEU A 85 11.00 -4.10 6.68
CA LEU A 85 9.56 -4.18 6.46
C LEU A 85 9.09 -3.29 5.31
N THR A 86 9.68 -2.11 5.17
CA THR A 86 9.35 -1.18 4.08
C THR A 86 9.76 -1.76 2.73
N LEU A 87 10.96 -2.33 2.62
CA LEU A 87 11.43 -2.97 1.39
C LEU A 87 10.60 -4.20 1.04
N SER A 88 10.31 -5.08 2.01
CA SER A 88 9.45 -6.25 1.79
C SER A 88 8.05 -5.86 1.31
N PHE A 89 7.44 -4.82 1.89
CA PHE A 89 6.14 -4.34 1.44
C PHE A 89 6.20 -3.81 -0.02
N VAL A 90 7.24 -3.06 -0.37
CA VAL A 90 7.40 -2.55 -1.74
C VAL A 90 7.62 -3.68 -2.73
N ASP A 91 8.38 -4.71 -2.34
CA ASP A 91 8.65 -5.90 -3.14
C ASP A 91 7.35 -6.67 -3.44
N GLU A 92 6.56 -6.99 -2.41
CA GLU A 92 5.25 -7.66 -2.57
C GLU A 92 4.29 -6.87 -3.46
N VAL A 93 4.25 -5.54 -3.32
CA VAL A 93 3.43 -4.66 -4.17
C VAL A 93 3.94 -4.65 -5.62
N SER A 94 5.26 -4.69 -5.81
CA SER A 94 5.89 -4.72 -7.14
C SER A 94 5.63 -6.05 -7.85
N GLU A 95 5.68 -7.17 -7.13
CA GLU A 95 5.31 -8.49 -7.64
C GLU A 95 3.84 -8.51 -8.09
N LEU A 96 2.92 -8.04 -7.23
CA LEU A 96 1.50 -7.97 -7.58
C LEU A 96 1.24 -7.12 -8.84
N TYR A 97 1.94 -5.99 -8.98
CA TYR A 97 1.86 -5.16 -10.19
C TYR A 97 2.40 -5.91 -11.41
N THR A 98 3.53 -6.59 -11.27
CA THR A 98 4.17 -7.37 -12.35
C THR A 98 3.27 -8.52 -12.82
N GLU A 99 2.74 -9.31 -11.89
CA GLU A 99 1.80 -10.40 -12.20
C GLU A 99 0.53 -9.88 -12.87
N THR A 100 0.00 -8.75 -12.39
CA THR A 100 -1.15 -8.09 -13.02
C THR A 100 -0.82 -7.72 -14.47
N LYS A 101 0.35 -7.11 -14.73
CA LYS A 101 0.79 -6.76 -16.08
C LYS A 101 0.99 -7.99 -16.97
N ASP A 102 1.59 -9.06 -16.44
CA ASP A 102 1.82 -10.31 -17.17
C ASP A 102 0.52 -11.00 -17.56
N SER A 103 -0.54 -10.86 -16.78
CA SER A 103 -1.88 -11.36 -17.17
C SER A 103 -2.39 -10.75 -18.48
N PHE A 104 -1.91 -9.56 -18.85
CA PHE A 104 -2.23 -8.87 -20.11
C PHE A 104 -1.16 -9.01 -21.20
N LYS A 105 -0.10 -9.80 -20.98
CA LYS A 105 1.02 -10.00 -21.92
C LYS A 105 0.58 -10.36 -23.34
N LYS A 106 -0.42 -11.22 -23.48
CA LYS A 106 -0.97 -11.61 -24.79
C LYS A 106 -1.63 -10.42 -25.51
N VAL A 107 -2.34 -9.57 -24.78
CA VAL A 107 -2.96 -8.35 -25.34
C VAL A 107 -1.86 -7.44 -25.87
N PHE A 108 -0.81 -7.19 -25.09
CA PHE A 108 0.33 -6.38 -25.53
C PHE A 108 1.02 -6.91 -26.79
N GLN A 109 1.25 -8.22 -26.86
CA GLN A 109 1.88 -8.85 -28.02
C GLN A 109 1.04 -8.67 -29.29
N THR A 110 -0.28 -8.83 -29.19
CA THR A 110 -1.20 -8.60 -30.31
C THR A 110 -1.16 -7.14 -30.77
N LEU A 111 -1.29 -6.19 -29.83
CA LEU A 111 -1.32 -4.76 -30.16
C LEU A 111 -0.01 -4.28 -30.83
N LYS A 112 1.15 -4.76 -30.35
CA LYS A 112 2.46 -4.41 -30.93
C LYS A 112 2.67 -5.02 -32.32
N LYS A 113 2.16 -6.24 -32.57
CA LYS A 113 2.32 -6.94 -33.85
C LYS A 113 1.62 -6.20 -35.00
N ASP A 114 0.45 -5.65 -34.73
CA ASP A 114 -0.43 -5.09 -35.76
C ASP A 114 -0.18 -3.58 -36.01
N ASN A 115 0.84 -2.99 -35.37
CA ASN A 115 1.22 -1.57 -35.44
C ASN A 115 0.01 -0.62 -35.25
N LEU A 116 -0.93 -1.02 -34.40
CA LEU A 116 -2.16 -0.28 -34.14
C LEU A 116 -1.80 0.98 -33.35
N GLN A 117 -2.07 2.14 -33.95
CA GLN A 117 -1.80 3.42 -33.29
C GLN A 117 -2.91 3.80 -32.31
N ASP A 118 -4.17 3.62 -32.68
CA ASP A 118 -5.33 4.01 -31.88
C ASP A 118 -6.17 2.79 -31.50
N ILE A 119 -6.44 2.61 -30.21
CA ILE A 119 -7.17 1.47 -29.67
C ILE A 119 -8.41 1.92 -28.90
N LEU A 120 -9.53 1.27 -29.20
CA LEU A 120 -10.76 1.32 -28.42
C LEU A 120 -10.87 0.08 -27.53
N LEU A 121 -11.21 0.27 -26.26
CA LEU A 121 -11.42 -0.83 -25.32
C LEU A 121 -12.92 -1.14 -25.19
N TYR A 122 -13.33 -2.38 -25.44
CA TYR A 122 -14.71 -2.80 -25.19
C TYR A 122 -14.90 -3.23 -23.73
N GLY A 123 -15.88 -2.62 -23.06
CA GLY A 123 -16.23 -2.78 -21.65
C GLY A 123 -15.61 -1.72 -20.74
N ALA A 124 -16.35 -0.64 -20.44
CA ALA A 124 -15.99 0.42 -19.49
C ALA A 124 -16.28 0.00 -18.03
N GLY A 125 -15.98 -1.24 -17.68
CA GLY A 125 -16.13 -1.79 -16.33
C GLY A 125 -14.84 -1.73 -15.51
N VAL A 126 -14.84 -2.39 -14.35
CA VAL A 126 -13.65 -2.53 -13.49
C VAL A 126 -12.48 -3.15 -14.26
N VAL A 127 -12.75 -4.20 -15.05
CA VAL A 127 -11.73 -4.88 -15.87
C VAL A 127 -11.16 -3.94 -16.93
N GLY A 128 -12.00 -3.21 -17.67
CA GLY A 128 -11.56 -2.22 -18.65
C GLY A 128 -10.69 -1.12 -18.03
N GLY A 129 -11.06 -0.65 -16.83
CA GLY A 129 -10.25 0.30 -16.07
C GLY A 129 -8.89 -0.25 -15.63
N ILE A 130 -8.79 -1.55 -15.33
CA ILE A 130 -7.50 -2.22 -15.04
C ILE A 130 -6.65 -2.27 -16.32
N VAL A 131 -7.23 -2.70 -17.44
CA VAL A 131 -6.57 -2.76 -18.74
C VAL A 131 -6.04 -1.38 -19.14
N LEU A 132 -6.85 -0.32 -19.04
CA LEU A 132 -6.42 1.04 -19.37
C LEU A 132 -5.17 1.47 -18.60
N LYS A 133 -5.13 1.20 -17.28
CA LYS A 133 -3.97 1.56 -16.45
C LYS A 133 -2.72 0.81 -16.92
N VAL A 134 -2.86 -0.50 -17.16
CA VAL A 134 -1.78 -1.36 -17.60
C VAL A 134 -1.27 -0.98 -19.00
N LEU A 135 -2.17 -0.60 -19.92
CA LEU A 135 -1.82 -0.23 -21.29
C LEU A 135 -1.23 1.19 -21.43
N LYS A 136 -1.67 2.15 -20.59
CA LYS A 136 -1.10 3.52 -20.58
C LYS A 136 0.41 3.51 -20.29
N ASP A 137 0.87 2.57 -19.46
CA ASP A 137 2.28 2.44 -19.10
C ASP A 137 3.15 1.91 -20.26
N GLU A 138 2.56 1.38 -21.34
CA GLU A 138 3.26 0.83 -22.51
C GLU A 138 3.28 1.79 -23.72
N ASN A 139 2.94 3.07 -23.51
CA ASN A 139 2.89 4.10 -24.57
C ASN A 139 1.94 3.75 -25.74
N ILE A 140 0.86 3.03 -25.43
CA ILE A 140 -0.19 2.65 -26.36
C ILE A 140 -1.30 3.72 -26.30
N ASN A 141 -1.70 4.30 -27.44
CA ASN A 141 -2.73 5.33 -27.46
C ASN A 141 -4.13 4.71 -27.39
N ILE A 142 -4.81 4.90 -26.25
CA ILE A 142 -6.19 4.48 -26.05
C ILE A 142 -7.09 5.67 -26.22
N ILE A 143 -7.93 5.64 -27.26
CA ILE A 143 -8.78 6.76 -27.64
C ILE A 143 -10.16 6.74 -26.99
N GLY A 144 -10.54 5.63 -26.32
CA GLY A 144 -11.79 5.56 -25.58
C GLY A 144 -12.24 4.15 -25.24
N PHE A 145 -13.45 4.06 -24.69
CA PHE A 145 -14.16 2.80 -24.44
C PHE A 145 -15.40 2.69 -25.33
N LEU A 146 -15.77 1.45 -25.62
CA LEU A 146 -17.09 1.06 -26.10
C LEU A 146 -17.76 0.25 -24.98
N ASP A 147 -19.01 0.52 -24.63
CA ASP A 147 -19.74 -0.28 -23.64
C ASP A 147 -21.20 -0.34 -24.07
N ASP A 148 -21.88 -1.48 -23.87
CA ASP A 148 -23.28 -1.64 -24.28
C ASP A 148 -24.26 -0.93 -23.32
N SER A 149 -23.79 -0.56 -22.13
CA SER A 149 -24.57 0.18 -21.13
C SER A 149 -24.69 1.65 -21.53
N SER A 150 -25.91 2.11 -21.85
CA SER A 150 -26.20 3.53 -22.12
C SER A 150 -25.72 4.48 -21.01
N LEU A 151 -25.79 4.05 -19.75
CA LEU A 151 -25.27 4.79 -18.58
C LEU A 151 -23.76 5.03 -18.59
N LYS A 152 -23.01 4.34 -19.46
CA LYS A 152 -21.56 4.45 -19.61
C LYS A 152 -21.14 4.94 -20.99
N GLN A 153 -22.12 5.34 -21.80
CA GLN A 153 -21.93 5.90 -23.15
C GLN A 153 -22.00 7.44 -23.14
N GLU A 154 -22.27 8.05 -21.98
CA GLU A 154 -22.22 9.50 -21.79
C GLU A 154 -20.98 9.88 -20.96
N ASP A 155 -20.21 10.84 -21.50
CA ASP A 155 -18.84 11.32 -21.19
C ASP A 155 -17.66 10.40 -21.55
#